data_AF-A0A7G6U4U1-F1
#
_entry.id   AF-A0A7G6U4U1-F1
#
_cell.length_a   1.000
_cell.length_b   1.000
_cell.length_c   1.000
_cell.angle_alpha   90.00
_cell.angle_beta   90.00
_cell.angle_gamma   90.00
#
_symmetry.space_group_name_H-M   'P 1'
#
loop_
_entity.id
_entity.type
_entity.pdbx_description
1 polymer ?
#
loop_
_entity_poly.entity_id
_entity_poly.type
_entity_poly.pdbx_seq_one_letter_code
_entity_poly.pdbx_strand_id
1 'polypeptide(L)'
;MQNTAAMNSDVKALLTLLLLKTGTGSPEIHNALQLAAASRVMMAEEYANPMRMQGVETSGSNVAKLRPVTAVNVPETSAAVRRMKQSADAMNSDVKALLTLLLLKSGADSNEIQTALRMAASSRAVAAADEAESIRAETQAEAASAAMNELASITARQAVRNESLAPISAKEFAA
;
A
#
# COMPACT_ATOMS: atom_id res chain seq x y z
N MET A 1 -8.99 -12.48 2.39
CA MET A 1 -7.74 -12.36 3.19
C MET A 1 -7.34 -13.64 3.92
N GLN A 2 -8.23 -14.63 4.18
CA GLN A 2 -7.84 -15.89 4.85
C GLN A 2 -6.74 -16.69 4.12
N ASN A 3 -6.66 -16.59 2.79
CA ASN A 3 -5.69 -17.32 1.98
C ASN A 3 -4.23 -16.93 2.28
N THR A 4 -3.92 -15.63 2.39
CA THR A 4 -2.53 -15.17 2.62
C THR A 4 -1.97 -15.56 3.98
N ALA A 5 -2.82 -15.58 5.03
CA ALA A 5 -2.39 -16.01 6.35
C ALA A 5 -2.11 -17.51 6.41
N ALA A 6 -2.98 -18.33 5.81
CA ALA A 6 -2.76 -19.77 5.68
C ALA A 6 -1.47 -20.07 4.89
N MET A 7 -1.30 -19.41 3.73
CA MET A 7 -0.11 -19.58 2.89
C MET A 7 1.18 -19.20 3.62
N ASN A 8 1.20 -18.09 4.37
CA ASN A 8 2.35 -17.69 5.17
C ASN A 8 2.68 -18.70 6.29
N SER A 9 1.66 -19.32 6.89
CA SER A 9 1.84 -20.39 7.88
C SER A 9 2.47 -21.62 7.23
N ASP A 10 1.98 -22.02 6.06
CA ASP A 10 2.52 -23.15 5.29
C ASP A 10 3.97 -22.89 4.87
N VAL A 11 4.28 -21.69 4.35
CA VAL A 11 5.65 -21.28 4.00
C VAL A 11 6.56 -21.33 5.23
N LYS A 12 6.11 -20.81 6.37
CA LYS A 12 6.88 -20.88 7.62
C LYS A 12 7.15 -22.34 8.04
N ALA A 13 6.16 -23.21 7.93
CA ALA A 13 6.30 -24.64 8.25
C ALA A 13 7.29 -25.32 7.29
N LEU A 14 7.20 -25.05 5.99
CA LEU A 14 8.09 -25.60 4.98
C LEU A 14 9.54 -25.11 5.16
N LEU A 15 9.75 -23.83 5.44
CA LEU A 15 11.09 -23.28 5.72
C LEU A 15 11.68 -23.88 7.00
N THR A 16 10.86 -24.04 8.04
CA THR A 16 11.29 -24.70 9.29
C THR A 16 11.70 -26.14 9.03
N LEU A 17 10.87 -26.90 8.29
CA LEU A 17 11.17 -28.28 7.92
C LEU A 17 12.45 -28.37 7.07
N LEU A 18 12.64 -27.45 6.13
CA LEU A 18 13.84 -27.39 5.30
C LEU A 18 15.08 -27.15 6.15
N LEU A 19 15.05 -26.17 7.06
CA LEU A 19 16.15 -25.88 7.99
C LEU A 19 16.50 -27.06 8.89
N LEU A 20 15.49 -27.75 9.44
CA LEU A 20 15.70 -28.98 10.20
C LEU A 20 16.34 -30.07 9.34
N LYS A 21 15.89 -30.21 8.09
CA LYS A 21 16.43 -31.19 7.14
C LYS A 21 17.87 -30.89 6.72
N THR A 22 18.27 -29.61 6.65
CA THR A 22 19.65 -29.20 6.36
C THR A 22 20.57 -29.23 7.58
N GLY A 23 20.08 -29.72 8.73
CA GLY A 23 20.87 -29.87 9.95
C GLY A 23 20.90 -28.65 10.87
N THR A 24 20.04 -27.65 10.63
CA THR A 24 19.88 -26.51 11.55
C THR A 24 19.07 -26.97 12.77
N GLY A 25 19.64 -26.83 13.97
CA GLY A 25 18.98 -27.26 15.20
C GLY A 25 17.72 -26.45 15.52
N SER A 26 16.73 -27.11 16.13
CA SER A 26 15.52 -26.45 16.65
C SER A 26 15.81 -25.21 17.54
N PRO A 27 16.81 -25.23 18.45
CA PRO A 27 17.17 -24.05 19.24
C PRO A 27 17.64 -22.86 18.39
N GLU A 28 18.40 -23.10 17.33
CA GLU A 28 18.88 -22.04 16.44
C GLU A 28 17.73 -21.40 15.66
N ILE A 29 16.81 -22.23 15.15
CA ILE A 29 15.59 -21.76 14.49
C ILE A 29 14.75 -20.93 15.45
N HIS A 30 14.59 -21.39 16.70
CA HIS A 30 13.85 -20.67 17.72
C HIS A 30 14.48 -19.32 18.05
N ASN A 31 15.81 -19.27 18.19
CA ASN A 31 16.54 -18.03 18.45
C ASN A 31 16.38 -17.02 17.31
N ALA A 32 16.42 -17.46 16.05
CA ALA A 32 16.18 -16.58 14.90
C ALA A 32 14.76 -15.98 14.93
N LEU A 33 13.75 -16.79 15.27
CA LEU A 33 12.38 -16.33 15.42
C LEU A 33 12.21 -15.37 16.61
N GLN A 34 12.85 -15.64 17.74
CA GLN A 34 12.85 -14.73 18.90
C GLN A 34 13.52 -13.39 18.57
N LEU A 35 14.66 -13.41 17.89
CA LEU A 35 15.36 -12.20 17.47
C LEU A 35 14.49 -11.36 16.52
N ALA A 36 13.78 -12.01 15.59
CA ALA A 36 12.82 -11.34 14.72
C ALA A 36 11.66 -10.73 15.52
N ALA A 37 11.12 -11.45 16.49
CA ALA A 37 10.08 -10.95 17.38
C ALA A 37 10.55 -9.73 18.20
N ALA A 38 11.75 -9.80 18.78
CA ALA A 38 12.36 -8.69 19.51
C ALA A 38 12.61 -7.47 18.61
N SER A 39 13.13 -7.68 17.40
CA SER A 39 13.35 -6.61 16.43
C SER A 39 12.05 -5.88 16.05
N ARG A 40 10.93 -6.60 15.93
CA ARG A 40 9.61 -5.97 15.72
C ARG A 40 9.20 -5.06 16.86
N VAL A 41 9.42 -5.50 18.11
CA VAL A 41 9.09 -4.69 19.30
C VAL A 41 9.95 -3.42 19.32
N MET A 42 11.27 -3.56 19.12
CA MET A 42 12.19 -2.41 19.08
C MET A 42 11.83 -1.41 17.97
N MET A 43 11.50 -1.90 16.77
CA MET A 43 11.05 -1.05 15.67
C MET A 43 9.74 -0.34 16.01
N ALA A 44 8.76 -1.06 16.57
CA ALA A 44 7.49 -0.47 16.99
C ALA A 44 7.69 0.62 18.06
N GLU A 45 8.64 0.43 18.98
CA GLU A 45 9.04 1.44 19.97
C GLU A 45 9.71 2.67 19.31
N GLU A 46 10.57 2.46 18.30
CA GLU A 46 11.19 3.56 17.54
C GLU A 46 10.14 4.42 16.83
N TYR A 47 9.15 3.81 16.19
CA TYR A 47 8.05 4.53 15.53
C TYR A 47 7.08 5.20 16.51
N ALA A 48 6.95 4.66 17.73
CA ALA A 48 6.07 5.21 18.76
C ALA A 48 6.69 6.37 19.53
N ASN A 49 7.99 6.67 19.34
CA ASN A 49 8.68 7.71 20.10
C ASN A 49 8.30 9.13 19.62
N PRO A 50 7.55 9.92 20.43
CA PRO A 50 7.09 11.25 20.03
C PRO A 50 8.22 12.30 19.97
N MET A 51 9.43 12.00 20.44
CA MET A 51 10.54 12.98 20.50
C MET A 51 11.06 13.46 19.14
N ARG A 52 10.66 12.86 18.00
CA ARG A 52 11.02 13.36 16.66
C ARG A 52 10.03 14.34 16.03
N MET A 53 8.89 14.60 16.67
CA MET A 53 7.85 15.52 16.18
C MET A 53 7.82 16.86 16.94
N GLN A 54 8.86 17.17 17.72
CA GLN A 54 8.93 18.41 18.51
C GLN A 54 10.00 19.35 17.93
N GLY A 55 9.73 19.82 16.71
CA GLY A 55 10.53 20.83 16.01
C GLY A 55 9.68 21.93 15.37
N VAL A 56 8.44 22.12 15.82
CA VAL A 56 7.64 23.30 15.49
C VAL A 56 7.23 23.96 16.80
N GLU A 57 7.85 25.09 17.06
CA GLU A 57 7.52 26.00 18.15
C GLU A 57 6.04 26.40 18.08
N THR A 58 5.33 26.33 19.21
CA THR A 58 4.42 27.42 19.62
C THR A 58 4.26 27.40 21.13
N SER A 59 4.64 28.54 21.71
CA SER A 59 4.44 29.03 23.07
C SER A 59 3.19 28.56 23.82
N GLY A 60 3.40 28.31 25.13
CA GLY A 60 2.54 28.74 26.24
C GLY A 60 1.09 28.22 26.30
N SER A 61 0.79 27.36 27.27
CA SER A 61 -0.45 27.43 28.09
C SER A 61 -0.57 26.18 28.98
N ASN A 62 -0.48 26.38 30.29
CA ASN A 62 -0.78 25.40 31.33
C ASN A 62 -2.29 25.15 31.42
N VAL A 63 -2.84 24.41 30.46
CA VAL A 63 -4.20 23.84 30.53
C VAL A 63 -4.08 22.40 30.09
N ALA A 64 -4.68 21.48 30.84
CA ALA A 64 -4.80 20.07 30.48
C ALA A 64 -5.38 19.93 29.07
N LYS A 65 -4.51 19.85 28.06
CA LYS A 65 -4.89 19.63 26.68
C LYS A 65 -5.16 18.15 26.52
N LEU A 66 -6.44 17.81 26.54
CA LEU A 66 -7.01 16.65 25.86
C LEU A 66 -6.23 16.40 24.57
N ARG A 67 -5.80 15.14 24.40
CA ARG A 67 -5.02 14.64 23.26
C ARG A 67 -5.50 15.29 21.95
N PRO A 68 -4.61 15.85 21.11
CA PRO A 68 -4.99 16.26 19.77
C PRO A 68 -5.39 15.01 18.99
N VAL A 69 -6.68 14.86 18.70
CA VAL A 69 -7.20 13.93 17.71
C VAL A 69 -6.89 14.53 16.34
N THR A 70 -5.63 14.44 15.93
CA THR A 70 -5.26 14.46 14.50
C THR A 70 -5.07 13.01 14.06
N ALA A 71 -6.07 12.16 14.34
CA ALA A 71 -6.28 10.96 13.57
C ALA A 71 -7.04 11.39 12.31
N VAL A 72 -6.26 11.70 11.27
CA VAL A 72 -6.75 11.79 9.90
C VAL A 72 -7.66 10.59 9.64
N ASN A 73 -8.88 10.86 9.20
CA ASN A 73 -9.88 9.88 8.77
C ASN A 73 -9.24 8.71 8.02
N VAL A 74 -9.15 7.55 8.67
CA VAL A 74 -9.08 6.25 8.01
C VAL A 74 -10.11 5.37 8.73
N PRO A 75 -11.04 4.72 8.00
CA PRO A 75 -12.17 4.03 8.62
C PRO A 75 -11.67 3.01 9.64
N GLU A 76 -12.41 2.89 10.73
CA GLU A 76 -12.20 1.92 11.79
C GLU A 76 -12.09 0.49 11.22
N THR A 77 -10.87 0.06 10.90
CA THR A 77 -10.56 -1.37 10.88
C THR A 77 -10.81 -1.84 12.30
N SER A 78 -11.87 -2.62 12.51
CA SER A 78 -12.26 -3.16 13.81
C SER A 78 -11.03 -3.73 14.56
N ALA A 79 -11.10 -3.80 15.89
CA ALA A 79 -10.00 -4.37 16.69
C ALA A 79 -9.54 -5.75 16.17
N ALA A 80 -10.46 -6.53 15.57
CA ALA A 80 -10.18 -7.79 14.89
C ALA A 80 -9.31 -7.61 13.64
N VAL A 81 -9.59 -6.63 12.78
CA VAL A 81 -8.78 -6.35 11.57
C VAL A 81 -7.39 -5.84 11.94
N ARG A 82 -7.26 -5.03 12.99
CA ARG A 82 -5.94 -4.59 13.51
C ARG A 82 -5.11 -5.78 14.00
N ARG A 83 -5.69 -6.67 14.81
CA ARG A 83 -5.03 -7.90 15.27
C ARG A 83 -4.65 -8.83 14.10
N MET A 84 -5.54 -8.95 13.12
CA MET A 84 -5.28 -9.76 11.93
C MET A 84 -4.09 -9.21 11.12
N LYS A 85 -4.02 -7.89 10.94
CA LYS A 85 -2.88 -7.23 10.29
C LYS A 85 -1.58 -7.44 11.06
N GLN A 86 -1.59 -7.21 12.38
CA GLN A 86 -0.44 -7.46 13.24
C GLN A 86 0.04 -8.92 13.19
N SER A 87 -0.89 -9.87 13.15
CA SER A 87 -0.57 -11.30 13.00
C SER A 87 0.07 -11.61 11.65
N ALA A 88 -0.45 -11.04 10.56
CA ALA A 88 0.12 -11.19 9.22
C ALA A 88 1.54 -10.58 9.13
N ASP A 89 1.75 -9.40 9.72
CA ASP A 89 3.04 -8.73 9.75
C ASP A 89 4.07 -9.52 10.58
N ALA A 90 3.64 -10.09 11.71
CA ALA A 90 4.47 -10.98 12.51
C ALA A 90 4.86 -12.23 11.72
N MET A 91 3.91 -12.88 11.05
CA MET A 91 4.20 -14.09 10.30
C MET A 91 5.13 -13.83 9.09
N ASN A 92 5.00 -12.69 8.42
CA ASN A 92 5.92 -12.28 7.36
C ASN A 92 7.35 -12.07 7.89
N SER A 93 7.48 -11.42 9.05
CA SER A 93 8.77 -11.20 9.69
C SER A 93 9.42 -12.52 10.14
N ASP A 94 8.64 -13.49 10.60
CA ASP A 94 9.13 -14.84 10.92
C ASP A 94 9.63 -15.56 9.66
N VAL A 95 8.89 -15.50 8.55
CA VAL A 95 9.30 -16.06 7.26
C VAL A 95 10.61 -15.43 6.77
N LYS A 96 10.76 -14.11 6.89
CA LYS A 96 12.02 -13.42 6.56
C LYS A 96 13.18 -13.91 7.43
N ALA A 97 12.98 -14.09 8.72
CA ALA A 97 14.01 -14.57 9.62
C ALA A 97 14.49 -15.98 9.27
N LEU A 98 13.55 -16.89 8.97
CA LEU A 98 13.86 -18.26 8.54
C LEU A 98 14.59 -18.28 7.20
N LEU A 99 14.18 -17.45 6.25
CA LEU A 99 14.86 -17.35 4.95
C LEU A 99 16.28 -16.80 5.11
N THR A 100 16.48 -15.76 5.91
CA THR A 100 17.81 -15.22 6.21
C THR A 100 18.68 -16.28 6.87
N LEU A 101 18.15 -17.03 7.86
CA LEU A 101 18.89 -18.12 8.49
C LEU A 101 19.28 -19.20 7.48
N LEU A 102 18.37 -19.57 6.57
CA LEU A 102 18.64 -20.55 5.51
C LEU A 102 19.75 -20.07 4.57
N LEU A 103 19.71 -18.82 4.14
CA LEU A 103 20.72 -18.22 3.26
C LEU A 103 22.10 -18.21 3.94
N LEU A 104 22.16 -17.77 5.19
CA LEU A 104 23.38 -17.79 5.98
C LEU A 104 23.93 -19.23 6.14
N LYS A 105 23.06 -20.21 6.40
CA LYS A 105 23.46 -21.63 6.49
C LYS A 105 23.91 -22.21 5.15
N SER A 106 23.46 -21.63 4.04
CA SER A 106 23.86 -22.02 2.68
C SER A 106 25.16 -21.33 2.23
N GLY A 107 25.76 -20.48 3.08
CA GLY A 107 27.02 -19.80 2.81
C GLY A 107 26.87 -18.41 2.19
N ALA A 108 25.65 -17.89 2.03
CA ALA A 108 25.45 -16.51 1.60
C ALA A 108 25.90 -15.54 2.69
N ASP A 109 26.62 -14.49 2.30
CA ASP A 109 27.04 -13.47 3.25
C ASP A 109 25.95 -12.41 3.50
N SER A 110 26.11 -11.64 4.57
CA SER A 110 25.13 -10.59 4.93
C SER A 110 25.00 -9.50 3.85
N ASN A 111 26.08 -9.17 3.14
CA ASN A 111 26.10 -8.15 2.10
C ASN A 111 25.33 -8.62 0.87
N GLU A 112 25.50 -9.89 0.46
CA GLU A 112 24.76 -10.53 -0.62
C GLU A 112 23.26 -10.54 -0.32
N ILE A 113 22.90 -10.95 0.90
CA ILE A 113 21.50 -10.98 1.34
C ILE A 113 20.91 -9.56 1.31
N GLN A 114 21.61 -8.56 1.87
CA GLN A 114 21.15 -7.18 1.88
C GLN A 114 21.06 -6.58 0.47
N THR A 115 22.01 -6.90 -0.41
CA THR A 115 22.01 -6.44 -1.80
C THR A 115 20.82 -7.02 -2.55
N ALA A 116 20.58 -8.32 -2.43
CA ALA A 116 19.43 -8.99 -3.03
C ALA A 116 18.10 -8.39 -2.54
N LEU A 117 17.98 -8.15 -1.23
CA LEU A 117 16.80 -7.51 -0.64
C LEU A 117 16.60 -6.09 -1.17
N ARG A 118 17.69 -5.32 -1.34
CA ARG A 118 17.65 -3.96 -1.91
C ARG A 118 17.21 -3.99 -3.37
N MET A 119 17.79 -4.88 -4.18
CA MET A 119 17.39 -5.05 -5.58
C MET A 119 15.91 -5.45 -5.70
N ALA A 120 15.45 -6.38 -4.87
CA ALA A 120 14.05 -6.77 -4.83
C ALA A 120 13.13 -5.62 -4.39
N ALA A 121 13.56 -4.77 -3.45
CA ALA A 121 12.82 -3.59 -3.05
C ALA A 121 12.74 -2.55 -4.18
N SER A 122 13.85 -2.27 -4.87
CA SER A 122 13.88 -1.40 -6.03
C SER A 122 12.98 -1.92 -7.16
N SER A 123 13.01 -3.22 -7.45
CA SER A 123 12.15 -3.83 -8.46
C SER A 123 10.65 -3.68 -8.13
N ARG A 124 10.25 -3.89 -6.87
CA ARG A 124 8.85 -3.64 -6.44
C ARG A 124 8.46 -2.17 -6.55
N ALA A 125 9.38 -1.25 -6.25
CA ALA A 125 9.12 0.18 -6.39
C ALA A 125 8.92 0.59 -7.86
N VAL A 126 9.69 0.02 -8.78
CA VAL A 126 9.51 0.22 -10.23
C VAL A 126 8.16 -0.34 -10.68
N ALA A 127 7.83 -1.58 -10.32
CA ALA A 127 6.53 -2.17 -10.69
C ALA A 127 5.34 -1.36 -10.16
N ALA A 128 5.43 -0.85 -8.93
CA ALA A 128 4.40 0.02 -8.36
C ALA A 128 4.32 1.39 -9.08
N ALA A 129 5.44 1.91 -9.56
CA ALA A 129 5.47 3.14 -10.35
C ALA A 129 4.82 2.93 -11.73
N ASP A 130 5.10 1.80 -12.38
CA ASP A 130 4.50 1.45 -13.67
C ASP A 130 2.98 1.24 -13.55
N GLU A 131 2.53 0.57 -12.47
CA GLU A 131 1.10 0.41 -12.17
C GLU A 131 0.41 1.76 -11.91
N ALA A 132 1.05 2.65 -11.15
CA ALA A 132 0.54 3.99 -10.89
C ALA A 132 0.44 4.84 -12.17
N GLU A 133 1.42 4.70 -13.07
CA GLU A 133 1.41 5.42 -14.36
C GLU A 133 0.35 4.86 -15.30
N SER A 134 0.13 3.53 -15.31
CA SER A 134 -0.97 2.91 -16.05
C SER A 134 -2.34 3.42 -15.60
N ILE A 135 -2.58 3.51 -14.28
CA ILE A 135 -3.83 4.04 -13.73
C ILE A 135 -4.01 5.52 -14.08
N ARG A 136 -2.92 6.31 -14.04
CA ARG A 136 -2.94 7.72 -14.44
C ARG A 136 -3.28 7.88 -15.92
N ALA A 137 -2.72 7.05 -16.80
CA ALA A 137 -3.01 7.09 -18.23
C ALA A 137 -4.47 6.74 -18.52
N GLU A 138 -5.01 5.72 -17.86
CA GLU A 138 -6.41 5.28 -18.00
C GLU A 138 -7.39 6.36 -17.54
N THR A 139 -7.16 6.95 -16.35
CA THR A 139 -7.99 8.05 -15.83
C THR A 139 -7.95 9.31 -16.70
N GLN A 140 -6.81 9.63 -17.34
CA GLN A 140 -6.73 10.73 -18.30
C GLN A 140 -7.50 10.44 -19.60
N ALA A 141 -7.46 9.21 -20.09
CA ALA A 141 -8.21 8.80 -21.27
C ALA A 141 -9.72 8.84 -21.02
N GLU A 142 -10.17 8.39 -19.85
CA GLU A 142 -11.57 8.48 -19.42
C GLU A 142 -12.03 9.95 -19.29
N ALA A 143 -11.21 10.82 -18.69
CA ALA A 143 -11.51 12.24 -18.57
C ALA A 143 -11.60 12.95 -19.93
N ALA A 144 -10.70 12.60 -20.87
CA ALA A 144 -10.73 13.14 -22.24
C ALA A 144 -11.96 12.68 -23.01
N SER A 145 -12.35 11.40 -22.87
CA SER A 145 -13.57 10.83 -23.46
C SER A 145 -14.84 11.50 -22.90
N ALA A 146 -14.89 11.72 -21.58
CA ALA A 146 -15.99 12.42 -20.93
C ALA A 146 -16.12 13.88 -21.42
N ALA A 147 -15.00 14.61 -21.53
CA ALA A 147 -14.98 15.98 -22.03
C ALA A 147 -15.43 16.08 -23.51
N MET A 148 -15.03 15.12 -24.36
CA MET A 148 -15.48 15.05 -25.75
C MET A 148 -16.99 14.80 -25.85
N ASN A 149 -17.53 13.88 -25.04
CA ASN A 149 -18.97 13.63 -24.99
C ASN A 149 -19.77 14.85 -24.50
N GLU A 150 -19.24 15.58 -23.51
CA GLU A 150 -19.85 16.82 -23.04
C GLU A 150 -19.89 17.88 -24.16
N LEU A 151 -18.77 18.08 -24.87
CA LEU A 151 -18.67 19.02 -25.99
C LEU A 151 -19.65 18.66 -27.14
N ALA A 152 -19.75 17.38 -27.46
CA ALA A 152 -20.69 16.88 -28.47
C ALA A 152 -22.14 17.13 -28.06
N SER A 153 -22.46 16.95 -26.78
CA SER A 153 -23.81 17.21 -26.24
C SER A 153 -24.18 18.69 -26.27
N ILE A 154 -23.23 19.59 -25.99
CA ILE A 154 -23.43 21.05 -26.06
C ILE A 154 -23.65 21.47 -27.51
N THR A 155 -22.85 20.94 -28.43
CA THR A 155 -22.94 21.22 -29.87
C THR A 155 -24.28 20.75 -30.44
N ALA A 156 -24.75 19.55 -30.06
CA ALA A 156 -26.06 19.05 -30.45
C ALA A 156 -27.21 19.94 -29.92
N ARG A 157 -27.13 20.41 -28.67
CA ARG A 157 -28.12 21.34 -28.11
C ARG A 157 -28.13 22.70 -28.81
N GLN A 158 -26.97 23.20 -29.23
CA GLN A 158 -26.87 24.44 -30.01
C GLN A 158 -27.44 24.28 -31.42
N ALA A 159 -27.21 23.14 -32.08
CA ALA A 159 -27.78 22.85 -33.40
C ALA A 159 -29.33 22.83 -33.37
N VAL A 160 -29.92 22.14 -32.39
CA VAL A 160 -31.39 22.10 -32.20
C VAL A 160 -31.95 23.50 -31.92
N ARG A 161 -31.24 24.33 -31.14
CA ARG A 161 -31.66 25.71 -30.86
C ARG A 161 -31.63 26.58 -32.12
N ASN A 162 -30.66 26.39 -33.01
CA ASN A 162 -30.55 27.13 -34.27
C ASN A 162 -31.62 26.69 -35.28
N GLU A 163 -31.98 25.40 -35.34
CA GLU A 163 -33.08 24.92 -36.17
C GLU A 163 -34.45 25.45 -35.67
N SER A 164 -34.65 25.55 -34.35
CA SER A 164 -35.87 26.11 -33.76
C SER A 164 -36.03 27.63 -33.98
N LEU A 165 -34.98 28.34 -34.42
CA LEU A 165 -34.99 29.77 -34.71
C LEU A 165 -34.89 30.09 -36.20
N ALA A 166 -34.88 29.07 -37.08
CA ALA A 166 -34.91 29.28 -38.52
C ALA A 166 -36.25 29.97 -38.89
N PRO A 167 -36.22 31.13 -39.59
CA PRO A 167 -37.43 31.84 -39.94
C PRO A 167 -38.28 30.97 -40.86
N ILE A 168 -39.56 30.80 -40.50
CA ILE A 168 -40.57 30.19 -41.37
C ILE A 168 -40.65 31.10 -42.60
N SER A 169 -39.95 30.72 -43.68
CA SER A 169 -40.02 31.43 -44.95
C SER A 169 -41.49 31.41 -45.40
N ALA A 170 -42.14 32.56 -45.29
CA ALA A 170 -43.50 32.77 -45.72
C ALA A 170 -43.61 32.35 -47.19
N LYS A 171 -44.30 31.23 -47.44
CA LYS A 171 -44.71 30.86 -48.78
C LYS A 171 -45.63 31.95 -49.30
N GLU A 172 -45.21 32.52 -50.41
CA GLU A 172 -45.83 33.60 -51.15
C GLU A 172 -47.34 33.37 -51.33
N PHE A 173 -48.10 34.38 -50.94
CA PHE A 173 -49.39 34.71 -51.56
C PHE A 173 -49.09 35.12 -53.01
N ALA A 174 -49.40 34.28 -54.00
CA ALA A 174 -49.74 34.70 -55.36
C ALA A 174 -50.16 33.49 -56.22
N ALA A 175 -51.47 33.31 -56.41
CA ALA A 175 -52.13 33.03 -57.69
C ALA A 175 -53.64 32.88 -57.45
#